data_AF-A0A0M3STY0-F1
#
_entry.id   AF-A0A0M3STY0-F1
#
_cell.length_a   1.000
_cell.length_b   1.000
_cell.length_c   1.000
_cell.angle_alpha   90.00
_cell.angle_beta   90.00
_cell.angle_gamma   90.00
#
_symmetry.space_group_name_H-M   'P 1'
#
loop_
_entity.id
_entity.type
_entity.pdbx_description
1 polymer ?
#
loop_
_entity_poly.entity_id
_entity_poly.type
_entity_poly.pdbx_seq_one_letter_code
_entity_poly.pdbx_strand_id
1 'polypeptide(L)'
;MLSCWVLLLLGLGGACALPAPAPLAYSQALAQAVDSFNQRPEVHNAFRLLSADPEPTPDVQLSSLRSLNFTIMETRCPARTGARPDSCDFKEDGLIKDCSGPVVLQSGRPALDVTCVDSTMEPRQVKRFWQLVPLAIKIYRAWKRR
;
A
#
# COMPACT_ATOMS: atom_id res chain seq x y z
N MET A 1 -17.85 52.59 34.77
CA MET A 1 -17.00 51.42 34.50
C MET A 1 -17.92 50.26 34.12
N LEU A 2 -17.59 49.55 33.04
CA LEU A 2 -18.53 48.84 32.18
C LEU A 2 -19.39 47.80 32.89
N SER A 3 -20.70 47.91 32.62
CA SER A 3 -21.79 47.13 33.22
C SER A 3 -21.74 45.67 32.79
N CYS A 4 -21.93 44.79 33.77
CA CYS A 4 -21.90 43.32 33.73
C CYS A 4 -23.06 42.68 32.92
N TRP A 5 -23.64 43.43 31.97
CA TRP A 5 -24.75 42.99 31.12
C TRP A 5 -24.32 42.62 29.70
N VAL A 6 -23.11 42.99 29.27
CA VAL A 6 -22.65 42.74 27.89
C VAL A 6 -22.16 41.30 27.66
N LEU A 7 -21.90 40.52 28.72
CA LEU A 7 -21.40 39.15 28.59
C LEU A 7 -22.48 38.09 28.34
N LEU A 8 -23.76 38.42 28.44
CA LEU A 8 -24.87 37.49 28.22
C LEU A 8 -25.39 37.43 26.77
N LEU A 9 -24.82 38.22 25.84
CA LEU A 9 -25.22 38.21 24.43
C LEU A 9 -24.17 37.60 23.47
N LEU A 10 -23.06 37.06 23.99
CA LEU A 10 -22.07 36.31 23.19
C LEU A 10 -22.32 34.79 23.21
N GLY A 11 -23.56 34.39 23.49
CA GLY A 11 -24.01 33.00 23.57
C GLY A 11 -24.89 32.57 22.39
N LEU A 12 -24.65 33.05 21.16
CA LEU A 12 -25.38 32.58 19.99
C LEU A 12 -24.47 32.44 18.77
N GLY A 13 -24.33 31.21 18.27
CA GLY A 13 -24.00 30.96 16.87
C GLY A 13 -22.53 30.69 16.52
N GLY A 14 -21.74 30.14 17.44
CA GLY A 14 -20.43 29.58 17.11
C GLY A 14 -20.48 28.07 16.98
N ALA A 15 -21.39 27.50 16.18
CA ALA A 15 -21.25 26.11 15.80
C ALA A 15 -19.95 26.00 15.01
N CYS A 16 -18.91 25.43 15.60
CA CYS A 16 -17.75 24.97 14.85
C CYS A 16 -18.27 23.95 13.84
N ALA A 17 -18.61 24.41 12.63
CA ALA A 17 -18.82 23.54 11.50
C ALA A 17 -17.45 22.93 11.22
N LEU A 18 -17.18 21.78 11.86
CA LEU A 18 -16.05 20.95 11.47
C LEU A 18 -16.22 20.69 9.98
N PRO A 19 -15.19 20.96 9.15
CA PRO A 19 -15.26 20.61 7.75
C PRO A 19 -15.60 19.12 7.67
N ALA A 20 -16.64 18.79 6.90
CA ALA A 20 -16.99 17.40 6.65
C ALA A 20 -15.71 16.69 6.14
N PRO A 21 -15.39 15.50 6.65
CA PRO A 21 -14.23 14.76 6.18
C PRO A 21 -14.34 14.60 4.67
N ALA A 22 -13.30 15.01 3.94
CA ALA A 22 -13.24 14.87 2.50
C ALA A 22 -13.48 13.39 2.13
N PRO A 23 -14.15 13.11 1.00
CA PRO A 23 -14.34 11.74 0.54
C PRO A 23 -12.97 11.06 0.44
N LEU A 24 -12.89 9.86 0.98
CA LEU A 24 -11.66 9.07 0.98
C LEU A 24 -11.26 8.81 -0.49
N ALA A 25 -10.03 9.14 -0.87
CA ALA A 25 -9.54 8.92 -2.24
C ALA A 25 -9.09 7.47 -2.44
N TYR A 26 -9.18 6.95 -3.67
CA TYR A 26 -8.78 5.57 -3.99
C TYR A 26 -7.33 5.26 -3.57
N SER A 27 -6.40 6.17 -3.87
CA SER A 27 -4.99 6.07 -3.47
C SER A 27 -4.78 6.08 -1.95
N GLN A 28 -5.59 6.86 -1.22
CA GLN A 28 -5.57 6.88 0.24
C GLN A 28 -6.09 5.58 0.84
N ALA A 29 -7.10 4.96 0.21
CA ALA A 29 -7.62 3.66 0.60
C ALA A 29 -6.55 2.55 0.47
N LEU A 30 -5.84 2.54 -0.66
CA LEU A 30 -4.73 1.62 -0.89
C LEU A 30 -3.60 1.82 0.11
N ALA A 31 -3.19 3.07 0.36
CA ALA A 31 -2.13 3.38 1.32
C ALA A 31 -2.49 2.87 2.72
N GLN A 32 -3.71 3.14 3.18
CA GLN A 32 -4.16 2.67 4.49
C GLN A 32 -4.26 1.13 4.57
N ALA A 33 -4.68 0.45 3.48
CA ALA A 33 -4.71 -1.00 3.42
C ALA A 33 -3.30 -1.63 3.54
N VAL A 34 -2.32 -1.07 2.83
CA VAL A 34 -0.90 -1.47 2.92
C VAL A 34 -0.35 -1.21 4.32
N ASP A 35 -0.62 -0.03 4.89
CA ASP A 35 -0.18 0.32 6.24
C ASP A 35 -0.74 -0.62 7.30
N SER A 36 -2.02 -1.00 7.20
CA SER A 36 -2.62 -1.96 8.12
C SER A 36 -2.03 -3.35 8.00
N PHE A 37 -1.66 -3.80 6.79
CA PHE A 37 -0.96 -5.07 6.63
C PHE A 37 0.39 -5.03 7.35
N ASN A 38 1.14 -3.94 7.22
CA ASN A 38 2.44 -3.76 7.85
C ASN A 38 2.41 -3.65 9.38
N GLN A 39 1.27 -3.30 9.98
CA GLN A 39 1.12 -3.22 11.44
C GLN A 39 1.03 -4.58 12.13
N ARG A 40 0.79 -5.66 11.36
CA ARG A 40 0.64 -7.02 11.87
C ARG A 40 1.91 -7.54 12.57
N PRO A 41 1.80 -8.24 13.70
CA PRO A 41 2.95 -8.73 14.46
C PRO A 41 3.79 -9.75 13.69
N GLU A 42 3.19 -10.48 12.74
CA GLU A 42 3.89 -11.47 11.91
C GLU A 42 4.72 -10.83 10.79
N VAL A 43 4.55 -9.53 10.53
CA VAL A 43 5.22 -8.83 9.44
C VAL A 43 6.54 -8.25 9.92
N HIS A 44 7.65 -8.83 9.46
CA HIS A 44 9.01 -8.40 9.82
C HIS A 44 9.53 -7.28 8.92
N ASN A 45 9.43 -7.46 7.60
CA ASN A 45 9.82 -6.47 6.60
C ASN A 45 8.58 -5.75 6.07
N ALA A 46 8.69 -4.45 5.82
CA ALA A 46 7.61 -3.67 5.27
C ALA A 46 7.28 -4.18 3.87
N PHE A 47 5.99 -4.22 3.55
CA PHE A 47 5.47 -4.45 2.22
C PHE A 47 5.07 -3.12 1.60
N ARG A 48 5.35 -2.97 0.31
CA ARG A 48 4.97 -1.80 -0.49
C ARG A 48 4.04 -2.23 -1.61
N LEU A 49 3.13 -1.34 -1.99
CA LEU A 49 2.27 -1.54 -3.16
C LEU A 49 3.10 -1.81 -4.41
N LEU A 50 2.82 -2.93 -5.08
CA LEU A 50 3.42 -3.31 -6.35
C LEU A 50 2.49 -2.94 -7.51
N SER A 51 1.20 -3.30 -7.40
CA SER A 51 0.16 -2.96 -8.38
C SER A 51 -1.20 -2.91 -7.69
N ALA A 52 -2.16 -2.23 -8.30
CA ALA A 52 -3.56 -2.25 -7.90
C ALA A 52 -4.46 -2.34 -9.13
N ASP A 53 -5.72 -2.74 -8.93
CA ASP A 53 -6.75 -2.59 -9.96
C ASP A 53 -6.87 -1.12 -10.41
N PRO A 54 -7.32 -0.85 -11.65
CA PRO A 54 -7.49 0.51 -12.11
C PRO A 54 -8.46 1.28 -11.22
N GLU A 55 -8.20 2.59 -11.04
CA GLU A 55 -9.09 3.48 -10.32
C GLU A 55 -10.48 3.47 -11.00
N PRO A 56 -11.58 3.41 -10.23
CA PRO A 56 -12.93 3.48 -10.79
C PRO A 56 -13.12 4.78 -11.61
N THR A 57 -14.01 4.72 -12.59
CA THR A 57 -14.37 5.91 -13.38
C THR A 57 -14.96 7.00 -12.48
N PRO A 58 -14.83 8.30 -12.84
CA PRO A 58 -15.21 9.41 -11.96
C PRO A 58 -16.69 9.43 -11.54
N ASP A 59 -17.56 8.77 -12.31
CA ASP A 59 -18.99 8.58 -12.04
C ASP A 59 -19.28 7.49 -11.00
N VAL A 60 -18.31 6.61 -10.75
CA VAL A 60 -18.43 5.50 -9.79
C VAL A 60 -17.86 5.94 -8.45
N GLN A 61 -18.73 6.07 -7.45
CA GLN A 61 -18.30 6.39 -6.10
C GLN A 61 -17.46 5.26 -5.51
N LEU A 62 -16.36 5.61 -4.83
CA LEU A 62 -15.48 4.66 -4.14
C LEU A 62 -16.29 3.79 -3.15
N SER A 63 -17.28 4.37 -2.46
CA SER A 63 -18.21 3.67 -1.55
C SER A 63 -19.01 2.52 -2.20
N SER A 64 -19.15 2.53 -3.53
CA SER A 64 -19.86 1.48 -4.29
C SER A 64 -18.97 0.27 -4.61
N LEU A 65 -17.65 0.43 -4.51
CA LEU A 65 -16.72 -0.68 -4.68
C LEU A 65 -16.82 -1.61 -3.46
N ARG A 66 -17.00 -2.90 -3.73
CA ARG A 66 -17.12 -3.94 -2.70
C ARG A 66 -15.79 -4.18 -2.00
N SER A 67 -14.70 -4.19 -2.76
CA SER A 67 -13.34 -4.40 -2.27
C SER A 67 -12.31 -3.79 -3.22
N LEU A 68 -11.15 -3.47 -2.69
CA LEU A 68 -9.93 -3.14 -3.43
C LEU A 68 -9.16 -4.44 -3.64
N ASN A 69 -8.67 -4.68 -4.86
CA ASN A 69 -7.68 -5.73 -5.09
C ASN A 69 -6.36 -5.07 -5.49
N PHE A 70 -5.29 -5.57 -4.87
CA PHE A 70 -3.97 -5.02 -5.05
C PHE A 70 -2.92 -6.06 -4.70
N THR A 71 -1.71 -5.86 -5.21
CA THR A 71 -0.56 -6.70 -4.93
C THR A 71 0.48 -5.90 -4.19
N ILE A 72 1.11 -6.53 -3.22
CA ILE A 72 2.18 -5.94 -2.41
C ILE A 72 3.43 -6.80 -2.51
N MET A 73 4.60 -6.17 -2.38
CA MET A 73 5.88 -6.86 -2.41
C MET A 73 6.75 -6.45 -1.21
N GLU A 74 7.47 -7.43 -0.68
CA GLU A 74 8.39 -7.27 0.44
C GLU A 74 9.54 -6.31 0.08
N THR A 75 9.81 -5.37 0.99
CA THR A 75 10.90 -4.40 0.88
C THR A 75 12.09 -4.78 1.76
N ARG A 76 13.18 -4.02 1.64
CA ARG A 76 14.37 -4.18 2.51
C ARG A 76 14.22 -3.53 3.88
N CYS A 77 13.19 -2.71 4.09
CA CYS A 77 12.99 -2.00 5.33
C CYS A 77 12.27 -2.85 6.38
N PRO A 78 12.58 -2.70 7.67
CA PRO A 78 11.78 -3.31 8.73
C PRO A 78 10.41 -2.63 8.85
N ALA A 79 9.34 -3.42 9.04
CA ALA A 79 7.95 -2.95 9.06
C ALA A 79 7.65 -1.89 10.13
N ARG A 80 8.36 -1.93 11.26
CA ARG A 80 8.08 -1.10 12.46
C ARG A 80 9.00 0.10 12.63
N THR A 81 9.76 0.46 11.61
CA THR A 81 10.77 1.55 11.69
C THR A 81 10.13 2.95 11.58
N GLY A 82 8.82 3.04 11.34
CA GLY A 82 8.14 4.31 11.02
C GLY A 82 8.53 4.88 9.65
N ALA A 83 9.40 4.18 8.92
CA ALA A 83 9.77 4.51 7.55
C ALA A 83 8.55 4.30 6.64
N ARG A 84 8.32 5.26 5.73
CA ARG A 84 7.23 5.18 4.76
C ARG A 84 7.55 4.06 3.75
N PRO A 85 6.68 3.06 3.56
CA PRO A 85 6.95 1.94 2.65
C PRO A 85 7.33 2.38 1.23
N ASP A 86 6.79 3.50 0.77
CA ASP A 86 7.07 4.10 -0.55
C ASP A 86 8.53 4.52 -0.78
N SER A 87 9.28 4.77 0.31
CA SER A 87 10.70 5.15 0.26
C SER A 87 11.65 3.97 0.31
N CYS A 88 11.12 2.76 0.48
CA CYS A 88 11.89 1.54 0.62
C CYS A 88 11.97 0.78 -0.70
N ASP A 89 13.19 0.34 -1.03
CA ASP A 89 13.42 -0.50 -2.20
C ASP A 89 12.85 -1.89 -2.00
N PHE A 90 12.34 -2.46 -3.08
CA PHE A 90 11.94 -3.87 -3.11
C PHE A 90 13.16 -4.77 -2.86
N LYS A 91 12.91 -5.89 -2.18
CA LYS A 91 13.90 -6.94 -1.98
C LYS A 91 13.99 -7.78 -3.26
N GLU A 92 15.19 -8.18 -3.68
CA GLU A 92 15.40 -8.87 -4.98
C GLU A 92 14.65 -10.21 -5.09
N ASP A 93 14.49 -10.92 -3.97
CA ASP A 93 13.63 -12.11 -3.83
C ASP A 93 12.50 -11.84 -2.81
N GLY A 94 11.93 -10.64 -2.88
CA GLY A 94 10.84 -10.23 -2.00
C GLY A 94 9.59 -11.07 -2.23
N LEU A 95 8.92 -11.45 -1.14
CA LEU A 95 7.62 -12.11 -1.22
C LEU A 95 6.59 -11.19 -1.87
N ILE A 96 5.84 -11.71 -2.84
CA ILE A 96 4.70 -11.02 -3.44
C ILE A 96 3.43 -11.61 -2.84
N LYS A 97 2.50 -10.75 -2.46
CA LYS A 97 1.20 -11.14 -1.91
C LYS A 97 0.08 -10.47 -2.68
N ASP A 98 -0.94 -11.26 -2.99
CA ASP A 98 -2.18 -10.80 -3.59
C ASP A 98 -3.16 -10.50 -2.45
N CYS A 99 -3.63 -9.26 -2.40
CA CYS A 99 -4.44 -8.73 -1.31
C CYS A 99 -5.80 -8.24 -1.79
N SER A 100 -6.81 -8.43 -0.95
CA SER A 100 -8.14 -7.85 -1.10
C SER A 100 -8.59 -7.24 0.22
N GLY A 101 -9.19 -6.05 0.19
CA GLY A 101 -9.66 -5.37 1.39
C GLY A 101 -10.89 -4.51 1.15
N PRO A 102 -11.73 -4.26 2.18
CA PRO A 102 -12.92 -3.45 2.04
C PRO A 102 -12.56 -1.96 1.83
N VAL A 103 -13.42 -1.27 1.09
CA VAL A 103 -13.22 0.15 0.72
C VAL A 103 -13.68 1.10 1.84
N VAL A 104 -14.56 0.63 2.73
CA VAL A 104 -14.96 1.37 3.93
C VAL A 104 -13.97 1.08 5.04
N LEU A 105 -12.96 1.92 5.14
CA LEU A 105 -11.98 1.84 6.21
C LEU A 105 -12.61 2.39 7.50
N GLN A 106 -13.07 1.50 8.38
CA GLN A 106 -13.55 1.88 9.71
C GLN A 106 -12.40 2.50 10.49
N SER A 107 -12.47 3.81 10.68
CA SER A 107 -11.59 4.56 11.57
C SER A 107 -11.69 3.97 12.99
N GLY A 108 -10.59 3.39 13.47
CA GLY A 108 -10.47 2.96 14.87
C GLY A 108 -10.25 1.47 15.13
N ARG A 109 -10.13 0.61 14.09
CA ARG A 109 -9.67 -0.78 14.27
C ARG A 109 -8.23 -0.93 13.80
N PRO A 110 -7.32 -1.50 14.62
CA PRO A 110 -5.89 -1.59 14.30
C PRO A 110 -5.55 -2.63 13.21
N ALA A 111 -6.54 -3.39 12.74
CA ALA A 111 -6.42 -4.23 11.57
C ALA A 111 -7.63 -3.97 10.66
N LEU A 112 -7.39 -3.34 9.52
CA LEU A 112 -8.25 -3.49 8.36
C LEU A 112 -8.34 -4.99 8.05
N ASP A 113 -9.53 -5.46 7.69
CA ASP A 113 -9.77 -6.85 7.28
C ASP A 113 -9.24 -7.09 5.86
N VAL A 114 -7.94 -6.80 5.67
CA VAL A 114 -7.21 -7.04 4.43
C VAL A 114 -6.82 -8.50 4.42
N THR A 115 -7.35 -9.26 3.48
CA THR A 115 -6.94 -10.65 3.27
C THR A 115 -5.82 -10.65 2.24
N CYS A 116 -4.66 -11.21 2.59
CA CYS A 116 -3.54 -11.37 1.67
C CYS A 116 -3.12 -12.83 1.60
N VAL A 117 -2.88 -13.32 0.39
CA VAL A 117 -2.37 -14.67 0.12
C VAL A 117 -1.04 -14.57 -0.62
N ASP A 118 -0.19 -15.58 -0.49
CA ASP A 118 1.05 -15.62 -1.27
C ASP A 118 0.68 -15.74 -2.76
N SER A 119 1.23 -14.83 -3.58
CA SER A 119 0.95 -14.87 -5.01
C SER A 119 1.60 -16.13 -5.59
N THR A 120 0.85 -16.89 -6.38
CA THR A 120 1.37 -18.07 -7.10
C THR A 120 2.32 -17.72 -8.24
N MET A 121 2.56 -16.42 -8.48
CA MET A 121 3.64 -15.97 -9.35
C MET A 121 4.96 -16.37 -8.72
N GLU A 122 5.49 -17.52 -9.16
CA GLU A 122 6.89 -17.88 -8.93
C GLU A 122 7.74 -16.64 -9.21
N PRO A 123 8.59 -16.19 -8.27
CA PRO A 123 9.49 -15.09 -8.54
C PRO A 123 10.21 -15.46 -9.83
N ARG A 124 10.13 -14.60 -10.85
CA ARG A 124 10.80 -14.82 -12.15
C ARG A 124 12.29 -14.90 -11.90
N GLN A 125 12.75 -16.06 -11.46
CA GLN A 125 14.13 -16.32 -11.16
C GLN A 125 14.83 -16.37 -12.51
N VAL A 126 15.46 -15.26 -12.87
CA VAL A 126 16.36 -15.12 -14.01
C VAL A 126 17.61 -16.02 -13.86
N LYS A 127 17.61 -16.96 -12.91
CA LYS A 127 18.64 -17.98 -12.70
C LYS A 127 18.90 -18.81 -13.95
N ARG A 128 17.89 -19.07 -14.78
CA ARG A 128 18.07 -19.87 -16.01
C ARG A 128 18.87 -19.16 -17.10
N PHE A 129 18.86 -17.83 -17.15
CA PHE A 129 19.64 -17.11 -18.16
C PHE A 129 21.14 -17.15 -17.83
N TRP A 130 21.50 -16.95 -16.56
CA TRP A 130 22.91 -16.97 -16.11
C TRP A 130 23.59 -18.34 -16.23
N GLN A 131 22.84 -19.46 -16.21
CA GLN A 131 23.42 -20.80 -16.42
C GLN A 131 23.80 -21.08 -17.88
N LEU A 132 23.19 -20.39 -18.84
CA LEU A 132 23.46 -20.59 -20.28
C LEU A 132 24.57 -19.66 -20.80
N VAL A 133 24.85 -18.56 -20.10
CA VAL A 133 25.93 -17.62 -20.44
C VAL A 133 27.31 -18.31 -20.56
N PRO A 134 27.75 -19.18 -19.62
CA PRO A 134 29.04 -19.87 -19.75
C PRO A 134 29.10 -20.79 -20.97
N LEU A 135 27.99 -21.45 -21.32
CA LEU A 135 27.91 -22.35 -22.47
C LEU A 135 27.99 -21.57 -23.78
N ALA A 136 27.24 -20.47 -23.88
CA ALA A 136 27.29 -19.57 -25.03
C ALA A 136 28.70 -18.97 -25.22
N ILE A 137 29.36 -18.55 -24.13
CA ILE A 137 30.75 -18.06 -24.17
C ILE A 137 31.72 -19.16 -24.64
N LYS A 138 31.57 -20.40 -24.17
CA LYS A 138 32.41 -21.53 -24.61
C LYS A 138 32.21 -21.81 -26.11
N ILE A 139 30.97 -21.84 -26.59
CA ILE A 139 30.66 -22.06 -28.01
C ILE A 139 31.24 -20.94 -28.87
N TYR A 140 31.03 -19.67 -28.48
CA TYR A 140 31.60 -18.53 -29.19
C TYR A 140 33.14 -18.58 -29.25
N ARG A 141 33.80 -18.91 -28.14
CA ARG A 141 35.27 -19.09 -28.09
C ARG A 141 35.76 -20.29 -28.89
N ALA A 142 34.94 -21.32 -29.10
CA ALA A 142 35.27 -22.47 -29.93
C ALA A 142 35.11 -22.14 -31.42
N TRP A 143 34.07 -21.40 -31.79
CA TRP A 143 33.85 -20.93 -33.16
C TRP A 143 34.94 -19.93 -33.60
N LYS A 144 35.30 -18.95 -32.75
CA LYS A 144 36.33 -17.96 -33.06
C LYS A 144 37.76 -18.55 -33.19
N ARG A 145 38.00 -19.76 -32.68
CA ARG A 145 39.31 -20.43 -32.73
C ARG A 145 39.47 -21.38 -33.93
N ARG A 146 38.46 -21.48 -34.78
CA ARG A 146 38.51 -22.21 -36.04
C ARG A 146 38.60 -21.21 -37.19
#